data_AF-A0A6S7AAQ6-F1
#
_entry.id   AF-A0A6S7AAQ6-F1
#
_cell.length_a   1.000
_cell.length_b   1.000
_cell.length_c   1.000
_cell.angle_alpha   90.00
_cell.angle_beta   90.00
_cell.angle_gamma   90.00
#
_symmetry.space_group_name_H-M   'P 1'
#
loop_
_entity.id
_entity.type
_entity.pdbx_description
1 polymer ?
#
loop_
_entity_poly.entity_id
_entity_poly.type
_entity_poly.pdbx_seq_one_letter_code
_entity_poly.pdbx_strand_id
1 'polypeptide(L)'
;MKSGDVVVLASYYEIRGSDCLALRAPRVLITQQPQLGKASIVQTRGQSAASGRCAYKAVAVSQVVYQADQPGTDTLGWEVKYQTKALGTRRYSTTVGVKPAP
;
A
#
# COMPACT_ATOMS: atom_id res chain seq x y z
N MET A 1 14.41 -8.34 2.57
CA MET A 1 13.60 -9.20 3.46
C MET A 1 14.08 -10.64 3.33
N LYS A 2 13.64 -11.56 4.18
CA LYS A 2 13.91 -13.00 4.10
C LYS A 2 12.67 -13.76 3.63
N SER A 3 12.84 -14.98 3.12
CA SER A 3 11.72 -15.91 2.91
C SER A 3 10.95 -16.10 4.21
N GLY A 4 9.62 -16.09 4.13
CA GLY A 4 8.69 -16.12 5.26
C GLY A 4 8.27 -14.73 5.78
N ASP A 5 9.00 -13.65 5.43
CA ASP A 5 8.63 -12.31 5.88
C ASP A 5 7.33 -11.83 5.20
N VAL A 6 6.48 -11.16 5.97
CA VAL A 6 5.32 -10.41 5.48
C VAL A 6 5.55 -8.93 5.74
N VAL A 7 5.44 -8.10 4.70
CA VAL A 7 5.73 -6.67 4.78
C VAL A 7 4.66 -5.82 4.10
N VAL A 8 4.41 -4.64 4.66
CA VAL A 8 3.61 -3.61 4.00
C VAL A 8 4.53 -2.80 3.08
N LEU A 9 4.27 -2.83 1.78
CA LEU A 9 5.04 -2.09 0.78
C LEU A 9 4.56 -0.66 0.61
N ALA A 10 3.25 -0.45 0.72
CA ALA A 10 2.63 0.87 0.60
C ALA A 10 1.32 0.94 1.39
N SER A 11 0.98 2.14 1.87
CA SER A 11 -0.27 2.44 2.58
C SER A 11 -0.91 3.69 1.97
N TYR A 12 -2.20 3.61 1.68
CA TYR A 12 -2.95 4.68 1.01
C TYR A 12 -4.19 5.07 1.83
N TYR A 13 -4.37 6.37 2.04
CA TYR A 13 -5.56 6.95 2.66
C TYR A 13 -5.88 8.30 2.02
N GLU A 14 -7.09 8.80 2.22
CA GLU A 14 -7.52 10.11 1.73
C GLU A 14 -8.18 10.93 2.84
N ILE A 15 -7.80 12.21 2.91
CA ILE A 15 -8.45 13.21 3.74
C ILE A 15 -8.82 14.40 2.86
N ARG A 16 -10.04 14.90 3.00
CA ARG A 16 -10.45 16.19 2.41
C ARG A 16 -9.89 17.32 3.27
N GLY A 17 -8.93 18.07 2.74
CA GLY A 17 -8.14 19.02 3.52
C GLY A 17 -8.90 20.23 4.11
N SER A 18 -10.05 20.61 3.54
CA SER A 18 -10.83 21.77 4.01
C SER A 18 -11.37 21.57 5.44
N ASP A 19 -11.86 20.37 5.73
CA ASP A 19 -12.55 20.01 6.97
C ASP A 19 -11.93 18.79 7.66
N CYS A 20 -10.80 18.31 7.17
CA CYS A 20 -10.10 17.12 7.66
C CYS A 20 -11.00 15.87 7.71
N LEU A 21 -11.97 15.78 6.81
CA LEU A 21 -12.85 14.63 6.71
C LEU A 21 -12.07 13.44 6.14
N ALA A 22 -11.98 12.37 6.93
CA ALA A 22 -11.47 11.08 6.45
C ALA A 22 -12.43 10.51 5.42
N LEU A 23 -11.90 10.21 4.23
CA LEU A 23 -12.67 9.59 3.15
C LEU A 23 -12.55 8.06 3.21
N ARG A 24 -13.24 7.36 2.32
CA ARG A 24 -13.04 5.91 2.14
C ARG A 24 -11.59 5.62 1.73
N ALA A 25 -11.10 4.43 2.03
CA ALA A 25 -9.78 4.03 1.57
C ALA A 25 -9.74 3.99 0.02
N PRO A 26 -8.66 4.49 -0.62
CA PRO A 26 -8.49 4.38 -2.07
C PRO A 26 -8.61 2.93 -2.55
N ARG A 27 -9.17 2.73 -3.74
CA ARG A 27 -9.23 1.38 -4.33
C ARG A 27 -7.86 1.05 -4.89
N VAL A 28 -7.32 -0.10 -4.51
CA VAL A 28 -6.03 -0.60 -4.99
C VAL A 28 -6.25 -1.88 -5.79
N LEU A 29 -5.55 -2.02 -6.91
CA LEU A 29 -5.59 -3.20 -7.77
C LEU A 29 -4.16 -3.60 -8.14
N ILE A 30 -3.79 -4.86 -7.87
CA ILE A 30 -2.53 -5.43 -8.32
C ILE A 30 -2.61 -5.63 -9.85
N THR A 31 -1.67 -5.04 -10.58
CA THR A 31 -1.61 -5.10 -12.05
C THR A 31 -0.46 -5.97 -12.56
N GLN A 32 0.57 -6.18 -11.74
CA GLN A 32 1.62 -7.17 -11.97
C GLN A 32 1.78 -8.00 -10.71
N GLN A 33 1.47 -9.28 -10.81
CA GLN A 33 1.67 -10.24 -9.72
C GLN A 33 3.17 -10.56 -9.57
N PRO A 34 3.67 -10.69 -8.33
CA PRO A 34 4.99 -11.25 -8.06
C PRO A 34 5.10 -12.70 -8.54
N GLN A 35 6.33 -13.15 -8.85
CA GLN A 35 6.61 -14.54 -9.26
C GLN A 35 7.17 -15.40 -8.12
N LEU A 36 7.86 -14.79 -7.15
CA LEU A 36 8.58 -15.47 -6.07
C LEU A 36 7.87 -15.35 -4.72
N GLY A 37 6.80 -14.56 -4.64
CA GLY A 37 5.97 -14.43 -3.46
C GLY A 37 4.51 -14.15 -3.79
N LYS A 38 3.79 -13.57 -2.83
CA LYS A 38 2.37 -13.23 -2.98
C LYS A 38 2.13 -11.77 -2.63
N ALA A 39 1.35 -11.10 -3.47
CA ALA A 39 0.86 -9.76 -3.18
C ALA A 39 -0.63 -9.82 -2.84
N SER A 40 -1.04 -9.08 -1.81
CA SER A 40 -2.44 -8.94 -1.43
C SER A 40 -2.77 -7.49 -1.05
N ILE A 41 -4.06 -7.16 -1.12
CA ILE A 41 -4.58 -5.87 -0.68
C ILE A 41 -5.30 -6.08 0.64
N VAL A 42 -4.85 -5.38 1.67
CA VAL A 42 -5.46 -5.43 3.00
C VAL A 42 -6.11 -4.08 3.30
N GLN A 43 -7.34 -4.10 3.79
CA GLN A 43 -8.03 -2.92 4.30
C GLN A 43 -7.94 -2.88 5.82
N THR A 44 -7.52 -1.74 6.35
CA THR A 44 -7.35 -1.54 7.79
C THR A 44 -7.79 -0.13 8.20
N ARG A 45 -7.66 0.19 9.48
CA ARG A 45 -7.78 1.54 10.03
C ARG A 45 -6.43 1.98 10.57
N GLY A 46 -6.11 3.26 10.41
CA GLY A 46 -4.88 3.85 10.91
C GLY A 46 -5.06 5.31 11.26
N GLN A 47 -3.95 5.97 11.54
CA GLN A 47 -3.89 7.41 11.71
C GLN A 47 -3.21 8.04 10.49
N SER A 48 -3.72 9.19 10.09
CA SER A 48 -3.04 10.08 9.15
C SER A 48 -1.75 10.64 9.75
N ALA A 49 -0.97 11.35 8.93
CA ALA A 49 0.36 11.85 9.28
C ALA A 49 0.41 12.52 10.68
N ALA A 50 1.56 12.43 11.33
CA ALA A 50 1.79 13.01 12.65
C ALA A 50 1.89 14.55 12.66
N SER A 51 1.79 15.19 11.50
CA SER A 51 1.97 16.63 11.33
C SER A 51 1.02 17.21 10.27
N GLY A 52 0.89 18.54 10.26
CA GLY A 52 0.00 19.27 9.37
C GLY A 52 -1.42 19.45 9.93
N ARG A 53 -2.26 20.18 9.18
CA ARG A 53 -3.61 20.60 9.61
C ARG A 53 -4.51 19.44 10.02
N CYS A 54 -4.36 18.27 9.39
CA CYS A 54 -5.22 17.11 9.61
C CYS A 54 -4.49 15.95 10.30
N ALA A 55 -3.52 16.26 11.17
CA ALA A 55 -2.73 15.24 11.85
C ALA A 55 -3.58 14.31 12.75
N TYR A 56 -3.10 13.08 12.94
CA TYR A 56 -3.67 12.07 13.85
C TYR A 56 -5.15 11.71 13.64
N LYS A 57 -5.74 12.06 12.48
CA LYS A 57 -7.12 11.66 12.15
C LYS A 57 -7.18 10.17 11.89
N ALA A 58 -8.17 9.50 12.48
CA ALA A 58 -8.51 8.13 12.16
C ALA A 58 -8.98 8.04 10.69
N VAL A 59 -8.36 7.15 9.92
CA VAL A 59 -8.60 6.99 8.48
C VAL A 59 -8.75 5.52 8.12
N ALA A 60 -9.55 5.25 7.09
CA ALA A 60 -9.54 3.96 6.41
C ALA A 60 -8.31 3.88 5.48
N VAL A 61 -7.60 2.76 5.50
CA VAL A 61 -6.34 2.57 4.79
C VAL A 61 -6.41 1.33 3.90
N SER A 62 -5.97 1.46 2.66
CA SER A 62 -5.68 0.32 1.78
C SER A 62 -4.18 0.11 1.74
N GLN A 63 -3.73 -1.12 2.01
CA GLN A 63 -2.32 -1.48 2.04
C GLN A 63 -2.00 -2.52 0.97
N VAL A 64 -0.84 -2.36 0.34
CA VAL A 64 -0.24 -3.40 -0.49
C VAL A 64 0.70 -4.20 0.40
N VAL A 65 0.38 -5.47 0.59
CA VAL A 65 1.13 -6.39 1.43
C VAL A 65 1.81 -7.42 0.54
N TYR A 66 3.08 -7.69 0.82
CA TYR A 66 3.86 -8.72 0.15
C TYR A 66 4.31 -9.76 1.17
N GLN A 67 4.09 -11.03 0.83
CA GLN A 67 4.60 -12.19 1.53
C GLN A 67 5.70 -12.82 0.68
N ALA A 68 6.91 -12.91 1.24
CA ALA A 68 8.04 -13.52 0.56
C ALA A 68 8.01 -15.05 0.71
N ASP A 69 7.86 -15.77 -0.40
CA ASP A 69 7.88 -17.24 -0.39
C ASP A 69 9.27 -17.77 -0.76
N GLN A 70 9.85 -17.32 -1.87
CA GLN A 70 11.14 -17.79 -2.41
C GLN A 70 12.23 -16.70 -2.40
N PRO A 71 13.51 -17.05 -2.20
CA PRO A 71 14.61 -16.11 -2.32
C PRO A 71 14.83 -15.69 -3.77
N GLY A 72 15.29 -14.46 -3.96
CA GLY A 72 15.52 -13.87 -5.27
C GLY A 72 15.09 -12.41 -5.35
N THR A 73 15.01 -11.89 -6.56
CA THR A 73 14.50 -10.55 -6.84
C THR A 73 13.13 -10.68 -7.49
N ASP A 74 12.13 -10.04 -6.91
CA ASP A 74 10.76 -10.09 -7.41
C ASP A 74 10.25 -8.69 -7.76
N THR A 75 9.35 -8.60 -8.74
CA THR A 75 8.78 -7.34 -9.19
C THR A 75 7.27 -7.41 -9.15
N LEU A 76 6.66 -6.39 -8.55
CA LEU A 76 5.21 -6.25 -8.46
C LEU A 76 4.77 -4.84 -8.86
N GLY A 77 3.54 -4.74 -9.34
CA GLY A 77 2.94 -3.51 -9.80
C GLY A 77 1.48 -3.41 -9.39
N TRP A 78 1.03 -2.20 -9.10
CA TRP A 78 -0.35 -1.94 -8.75
C TRP A 78 -0.80 -0.53 -9.15
N GLU A 79 -2.11 -0.35 -9.18
CA GLU A 79 -2.75 0.93 -9.41
C GLU A 79 -3.57 1.35 -8.20
N VAL A 80 -3.62 2.65 -7.96
CA VAL A 80 -4.42 3.27 -6.90
C VAL A 80 -5.39 4.24 -7.54
N LYS A 81 -6.68 4.01 -7.35
CA LYS A 81 -7.75 4.91 -7.75
C LYS A 81 -8.21 5.74 -6.55
N TYR A 82 -7.84 7.02 -6.57
CA TYR A 82 -8.21 8.00 -5.56
C TYR A 82 -9.62 8.54 -5.82
N GLN A 83 -10.32 8.93 -4.76
CA GLN A 83 -11.61 9.61 -4.86
C GLN A 83 -11.44 11.05 -5.34
N THR A 84 -10.35 11.71 -4.95
CA THR A 84 -10.04 13.03 -5.48
C THR A 84 -9.70 12.96 -6.97
N LYS A 85 -10.50 13.65 -7.79
CA LYS A 85 -10.32 13.69 -9.25
C LYS A 85 -8.98 14.28 -9.67
N ALA A 86 -8.38 15.14 -8.83
CA ALA A 86 -7.08 15.73 -9.09
C ALA A 86 -5.94 14.69 -9.08
N LEU A 87 -6.03 13.66 -8.23
CA LEU A 87 -5.05 12.56 -8.23
C LEU A 87 -5.40 11.49 -9.25
N GLY A 88 -6.69 11.19 -9.43
CA GLY A 88 -7.18 10.22 -10.40
C GLY A 88 -6.67 8.80 -10.12
N THR A 89 -6.19 8.13 -11.17
CA THR A 89 -5.54 6.81 -11.05
C THR A 89 -4.04 6.95 -11.16
N ARG A 90 -3.29 6.36 -10.24
CA ARG A 90 -1.83 6.36 -10.22
C ARG A 90 -1.30 4.94 -10.28
N ARG A 91 -0.25 4.73 -11.08
CA ARG A 91 0.42 3.43 -11.23
C ARG A 91 1.72 3.44 -10.43
N TYR A 92 2.00 2.33 -9.76
CA TYR A 92 3.21 2.11 -9.00
C TYR A 92 3.77 0.74 -9.31
N SER A 93 5.09 0.61 -9.17
CA SER A 93 5.79 -0.67 -9.22
C SER A 93 6.94 -0.64 -8.24
N THR A 94 7.33 -1.80 -7.74
CA THR A 94 8.52 -1.93 -6.92
C THR A 94 9.20 -3.26 -7.16
N THR A 95 10.49 -3.30 -6.85
CA THR A 95 11.33 -4.50 -6.87
C THR A 95 11.73 -4.83 -5.44
N VAL A 96 11.51 -6.08 -5.02
CA VAL A 96 11.82 -6.55 -3.68
C VAL A 96 12.93 -7.61 -3.73
N GLY A 97 13.93 -7.47 -2.88
CA GLY A 97 14.98 -8.47 -2.68
C GLY A 97 14.67 -9.39 -1.51
N VAL A 98 14.53 -10.68 -1.78
CA VAL A 98 14.31 -11.75 -0.81
C VAL A 98 15.58 -12.57 -0.65
N LYS A 99 16.08 -12.66 0.58
CA LYS A 99 17.19 -13.54 0.96
C LYS A 99 16.65 -14.87 1.49
N PRO A 100 17.43 -15.97 1.43
CA PRO A 100 17.05 -17.21 2.09
C PRO A 100 16.74 -17.00 3.58
N ALA A 101 15.82 -17.80 4.12
CA ALA A 101 15.67 -17.92 5.57
C ALA A 101 16.92 -18.58 6.18
N PRO A 102 17.25 -18.30 7.46
CA PRO A 102 18.33 -18.99 8.17
C PRO A 102 18.09 -20.48 8.32
#